data_AF-A0AAN6SPR4-F1
#
_entry.id   AF-A0AAN6SPR4-F1
#
_cell.length_a   1.000
_cell.length_b   1.000
_cell.length_c   1.000
_cell.angle_alpha   90.00
_cell.angle_beta   90.00
_cell.angle_gamma   90.00
#
_symmetry.space_group_name_H-M   'P 1'
#
loop_
_entity.id
_entity.type
_entity.pdbx_description
1 polymer ?
#
loop_
_entity_poly.entity_id
_entity_poly.type
_entity_poly.pdbx_seq_one_letter_code
_entity_poly.pdbx_strand_id
1 'polypeptide(L)'
;MAGQGVATPTWTDSCIGNNTEYEAEFMTDASADSYVHSTFGASHPDLVEIYLGLTVPIWKADILRYLLLFSEGGIYCDLDVSCEAPISEWIPPQYEGSADVVVGLEFDVGWPGNFIRQFATWTIMAKPGSPHLWMVVQDIVQSFRDTMREQNVTAEGLTLQMLGDVVDATGPRRFTRSILRSVGKAFDTRLQDIEELLEPRLAGDVLVLPGYAFAASANTYDEGMEVPPPLVKHHYAGTWKNEKGGEMS
;
A
#
# COMPACT_ATOMS: atom_id res chain seq x y z
N MET A 1 3.48 -35.72 -22.78
CA MET A 1 3.81 -35.63 -21.33
C MET A 1 3.25 -34.31 -20.85
N ALA A 2 2.22 -34.36 -20.00
CA ALA A 2 1.57 -33.17 -19.47
C ALA A 2 2.55 -32.45 -18.54
N GLY A 3 2.84 -31.18 -18.84
CA GLY A 3 3.59 -30.31 -17.94
C GLY A 3 2.76 -30.08 -16.69
N GLN A 4 3.31 -30.42 -15.53
CA GLN A 4 2.76 -30.04 -14.25
C GLN A 4 2.92 -28.52 -14.13
N GLY A 5 1.82 -27.78 -14.34
CA GLY A 5 1.74 -26.40 -13.89
C GLY A 5 1.83 -26.42 -12.36
N VAL A 6 2.83 -25.74 -11.82
CA VAL A 6 2.91 -25.47 -10.38
C VAL A 6 1.68 -24.62 -10.06
N ALA A 7 0.76 -25.15 -9.28
CA ALA A 7 -0.37 -24.37 -8.79
C ALA A 7 0.19 -23.24 -7.92
N THR A 8 0.02 -22.00 -8.35
CA THR A 8 0.33 -20.81 -7.53
C THR A 8 -0.49 -20.91 -6.24
N PRO A 9 0.11 -20.76 -5.05
CA PRO A 9 -0.67 -20.71 -3.81
C PRO A 9 -1.72 -19.61 -3.90
N THR A 10 -3.00 -19.95 -3.70
CA THR A 10 -4.10 -18.98 -3.67
C THR A 10 -4.22 -18.37 -2.26
N TRP A 11 -3.21 -17.58 -1.88
CA TRP A 11 -3.17 -16.93 -0.55
C TRP A 11 -4.43 -16.08 -0.26
N THR A 12 -4.95 -15.44 -1.31
CA THR A 12 -6.13 -14.57 -1.28
C THR A 12 -7.44 -15.30 -0.97
N ASP A 13 -7.51 -16.63 -1.08
CA ASP A 13 -8.74 -17.40 -0.82
C ASP A 13 -9.29 -17.15 0.59
N SER A 14 -8.40 -16.99 1.57
CA SER A 14 -8.77 -16.67 2.95
C SER A 14 -9.44 -15.30 3.09
N CYS A 15 -9.00 -14.31 2.31
CA CYS A 15 -9.59 -12.98 2.27
C CYS A 15 -10.95 -12.98 1.56
N ILE A 16 -11.12 -13.82 0.53
CA ILE A 16 -12.35 -13.85 -0.26
C ILE A 16 -13.41 -14.73 0.40
N GLY A 17 -13.05 -15.96 0.77
CA GLY A 17 -13.98 -16.97 1.27
C GLY A 17 -14.56 -16.65 2.64
N ASN A 18 -13.82 -15.95 3.49
CA ASN A 18 -14.26 -15.61 4.85
C ASN A 18 -14.99 -14.27 4.95
N ASN A 19 -15.03 -13.47 3.86
CA ASN A 19 -15.57 -12.11 3.86
C ASN A 19 -16.57 -11.95 2.70
N THR A 20 -17.63 -12.77 2.74
CA THR A 20 -18.63 -12.88 1.66
C THR A 20 -19.48 -11.63 1.42
N GLU A 21 -19.37 -10.64 2.29
CA GLU A 21 -19.94 -9.31 2.14
C GLU A 21 -19.11 -8.38 1.22
N TYR A 22 -17.90 -8.79 0.85
CA TYR A 22 -17.02 -8.08 -0.09
C TYR A 22 -17.05 -8.72 -1.47
N GLU A 23 -16.90 -7.89 -2.50
CA GLU A 23 -16.62 -8.33 -3.87
C GLU A 23 -15.12 -8.19 -4.13
N ALA A 24 -14.49 -9.27 -4.60
CA ALA A 24 -13.06 -9.29 -4.92
C ALA A 24 -12.84 -9.08 -6.42
N GLU A 25 -12.03 -8.08 -6.75
CA GLU A 25 -11.61 -7.80 -8.12
C GLU A 25 -10.09 -7.96 -8.28
N PHE A 26 -9.68 -8.53 -9.40
CA PHE A 26 -8.27 -8.69 -9.79
C PHE A 26 -8.01 -7.89 -11.06
N MET A 27 -6.95 -7.08 -11.04
CA MET A 27 -6.57 -6.29 -12.20
C MET A 27 -5.40 -6.91 -12.94
N THR A 28 -5.51 -6.89 -14.28
CA THR A 28 -4.38 -7.10 -15.20
C THR A 28 -3.79 -5.74 -15.58
N ASP A 29 -2.57 -5.71 -16.12
CA ASP A 29 -1.97 -4.46 -16.62
C ASP A 29 -2.89 -3.71 -17.61
N ALA A 30 -3.55 -4.45 -18.52
CA ALA A 30 -4.44 -3.85 -19.52
C ALA A 30 -5.74 -3.30 -18.90
N SER A 31 -6.31 -3.99 -17.92
CA SER A 31 -7.51 -3.51 -17.22
C SER A 31 -7.18 -2.35 -16.28
N ALA A 32 -6.00 -2.35 -15.65
CA ALA A 32 -5.49 -1.24 -14.85
C ALA A 32 -5.29 0.03 -15.69
N ASP A 33 -4.68 -0.08 -16.87
CA ASP A 33 -4.50 1.05 -17.79
C ASP A 33 -5.84 1.64 -18.25
N SER A 34 -6.77 0.75 -18.61
CA SER A 34 -8.12 1.15 -19.02
C SER A 34 -8.88 1.83 -17.88
N TYR A 35 -8.75 1.31 -16.66
CA TYR A 35 -9.35 1.90 -15.47
C TYR A 35 -8.80 3.29 -15.20
N VAL A 36 -7.47 3.45 -15.12
CA VAL A 36 -6.85 4.75 -14.83
C VAL A 36 -7.22 5.78 -15.90
N HIS A 37 -7.17 5.40 -17.17
CA HIS A 37 -7.59 6.29 -18.27
C HIS A 37 -9.07 6.69 -18.15
N SER A 38 -9.98 5.75 -17.94
CA SER A 38 -11.42 6.04 -17.90
C SER A 38 -11.84 6.86 -16.67
N THR A 39 -11.27 6.57 -15.51
CA THR A 39 -11.63 7.21 -14.23
C THR A 39 -11.00 8.59 -14.09
N PHE A 40 -9.74 8.77 -14.51
CA PHE A 40 -9.00 10.01 -14.26
C PHE A 40 -8.72 10.86 -15.53
N GLY A 41 -8.96 10.34 -16.73
CA GLY A 41 -8.56 11.01 -17.98
C GLY A 41 -9.18 12.40 -18.21
N ALA A 42 -10.41 12.61 -17.75
CA ALA A 42 -11.08 13.91 -17.88
C ALA A 42 -10.62 14.93 -16.83
N SER A 43 -10.28 14.49 -15.61
CA SER A 43 -10.00 15.37 -14.47
C SER A 43 -8.51 15.59 -14.23
N HIS A 44 -7.67 14.61 -14.58
CA HIS A 44 -6.23 14.58 -14.33
C HIS A 44 -5.45 14.00 -15.52
N PRO A 45 -5.56 14.61 -16.72
CA PRO A 45 -4.92 14.08 -17.94
C PRO A 45 -3.41 13.85 -17.79
N ASP A 46 -2.70 14.76 -17.12
CA ASP A 46 -1.26 14.61 -16.87
C ASP A 46 -0.90 13.37 -16.04
N LEU A 47 -1.74 13.02 -15.05
CA LEU A 47 -1.53 11.81 -14.23
C LEU A 47 -1.71 10.55 -15.08
N VAL A 48 -2.72 10.56 -15.96
CA VAL A 48 -2.98 9.45 -16.89
C VAL A 48 -1.84 9.31 -17.90
N GLU A 49 -1.38 10.41 -18.48
CA GLU A 49 -0.24 10.41 -19.41
C GLU A 49 1.01 9.81 -18.76
N ILE A 50 1.34 10.27 -17.55
CA ILE A 50 2.49 9.75 -16.81
C ILE A 50 2.31 8.27 -16.52
N TYR A 51 1.17 7.86 -15.94
CA TYR A 51 0.92 6.47 -15.54
C TYR A 51 0.98 5.50 -16.73
N LEU A 52 0.36 5.86 -17.86
CA LEU A 52 0.36 5.02 -19.06
C LEU A 52 1.74 4.94 -19.72
N GLY A 53 2.56 5.98 -19.58
CA GLY A 53 3.94 6.00 -20.09
C GLY A 53 4.93 5.19 -19.24
N LEU A 54 4.61 4.81 -18.00
CA LEU A 54 5.55 4.07 -17.14
C LEU A 54 5.88 2.69 -17.72
N THR A 55 7.17 2.38 -17.81
CA THR A 55 7.67 1.10 -18.31
C THR A 55 8.07 0.12 -17.21
N VAL A 56 8.17 0.59 -15.96
CA VAL A 56 8.49 -0.21 -14.78
C VAL A 56 7.17 -0.67 -14.12
N PRO A 57 6.82 -1.96 -14.15
CA PRO A 57 5.51 -2.45 -13.71
C PRO A 57 5.19 -2.17 -12.24
N ILE A 58 6.16 -2.31 -11.33
CA ILE A 58 5.94 -2.09 -9.89
C ILE A 58 5.52 -0.65 -9.58
N TRP A 59 6.00 0.35 -10.35
CA TRP A 59 5.52 1.72 -10.18
C TRP A 59 4.05 1.85 -10.55
N LYS A 60 3.59 1.16 -11.60
CA LYS A 60 2.17 1.13 -11.97
C LYS A 60 1.36 0.46 -10.89
N ALA A 61 1.78 -0.70 -10.39
CA ALA A 61 1.08 -1.41 -9.31
C ALA A 61 0.98 -0.56 -8.02
N ASP A 62 2.07 0.10 -7.62
CA ASP A 62 2.08 1.00 -6.47
C ASP A 62 1.17 2.22 -6.65
N ILE A 63 1.14 2.85 -7.83
CA ILE A 63 0.26 3.99 -8.06
C ILE A 63 -1.20 3.52 -8.15
N LEU A 64 -1.45 2.40 -8.82
CA LEU A 64 -2.77 1.83 -9.02
C LEU A 64 -3.46 1.53 -7.69
N ARG A 65 -2.76 0.93 -6.71
CA ARG A 65 -3.36 0.63 -5.40
C ARG A 65 -3.88 1.91 -4.71
N TYR A 66 -3.14 3.01 -4.80
CA TYR A 66 -3.56 4.28 -4.21
C TYR A 66 -4.71 4.92 -4.99
N LEU A 67 -4.71 4.81 -6.33
CA LEU A 67 -5.80 5.32 -7.18
C LEU A 67 -7.10 4.56 -7.00
N LEU A 68 -7.04 3.23 -6.89
CA LEU A 68 -8.21 2.38 -6.61
C LEU A 68 -8.82 2.77 -5.27
N LEU A 69 -8.02 2.80 -4.21
CA LEU A 69 -8.49 3.19 -2.87
C LEU A 69 -8.99 4.64 -2.83
N PHE A 70 -8.39 5.55 -3.58
CA PHE A 70 -8.87 6.93 -3.65
C PHE A 70 -10.21 7.04 -4.37
N SER A 71 -10.42 6.32 -5.48
CA SER A 71 -11.67 6.39 -6.27
C SER A 71 -12.81 5.63 -5.60
N GLU A 72 -12.55 4.37 -5.24
CA GLU A 72 -13.57 3.41 -4.83
C GLU A 72 -13.63 3.21 -3.30
N GLY A 73 -12.53 3.52 -2.61
CA GLY A 73 -12.34 3.09 -1.22
C GLY A 73 -12.16 1.58 -1.13
N GLY A 74 -12.63 1.01 -0.02
CA GLY A 74 -12.54 -0.44 0.22
C GLY A 74 -11.16 -0.84 0.71
N ILE A 75 -10.69 -2.00 0.28
CA ILE A 75 -9.47 -2.65 0.76
C ILE A 75 -8.63 -3.08 -0.44
N TYR A 76 -7.35 -2.75 -0.38
CA TYR A 76 -6.34 -3.30 -1.26
C TYR A 76 -5.56 -4.37 -0.51
N CYS A 77 -5.33 -5.51 -1.17
CA CYS A 77 -4.42 -6.56 -0.72
C CYS A 77 -3.47 -6.96 -1.85
N ASP A 78 -2.18 -7.13 -1.57
CA ASP A 78 -1.25 -7.81 -2.50
C ASP A 78 -1.67 -9.29 -2.71
N LEU A 79 -1.26 -9.89 -3.83
CA LEU A 79 -1.67 -11.25 -4.21
C LEU A 79 -1.12 -12.34 -3.27
N ASP A 80 -0.09 -12.02 -2.48
CA ASP A 80 0.54 -12.88 -1.50
C ASP A 80 0.15 -12.50 -0.06
N VAL A 81 -1.10 -12.11 0.12
CA VAL A 81 -1.72 -11.84 1.42
C VAL A 81 -2.78 -12.91 1.75
N SER A 82 -2.76 -13.39 2.99
CA SER A 82 -3.88 -14.10 3.62
C SER A 82 -4.52 -13.29 4.74
N CYS A 83 -5.83 -13.45 4.90
CA CYS A 83 -6.60 -12.86 5.98
C CYS A 83 -6.77 -13.90 7.09
N GLU A 84 -6.22 -13.57 8.26
CA GLU A 84 -6.20 -14.45 9.44
C GLU A 84 -7.41 -14.20 10.37
N ALA A 85 -8.11 -13.08 10.16
CA ALA A 85 -9.37 -12.73 10.80
C ALA A 85 -10.34 -12.08 9.79
N PRO A 86 -11.67 -12.15 10.03
CA PRO A 86 -12.66 -11.42 9.23
C PRO A 86 -12.37 -9.92 9.19
N ILE A 87 -12.57 -9.31 8.03
CA ILE A 87 -12.33 -7.88 7.78
C ILE A 87 -13.19 -7.01 8.69
N SER A 88 -14.40 -7.46 9.03
CA SER A 88 -15.29 -6.79 9.98
C SER A 88 -14.69 -6.63 11.38
N GLU A 89 -13.64 -7.37 11.72
CA GLU A 89 -12.93 -7.28 13.01
C GLU A 89 -11.68 -6.38 12.96
N TRP A 90 -11.29 -5.89 11.78
CA TRP A 90 -10.02 -5.16 11.62
C TRP A 90 -10.02 -3.78 12.27
N ILE A 91 -11.20 -3.15 12.38
CA ILE A 91 -11.36 -1.85 13.03
C ILE A 91 -11.98 -2.08 14.40
N PRO A 92 -11.29 -1.73 15.50
CA PRO A 92 -11.86 -1.83 16.83
C PRO A 92 -13.15 -0.99 16.95
N PRO A 93 -14.19 -1.45 17.67
CA PRO A 93 -15.50 -0.79 17.74
C PRO A 93 -15.45 0.70 18.11
N GLN A 94 -14.49 1.11 18.95
CA GLN A 94 -14.32 2.50 19.36
C GLN A 94 -13.86 3.44 18.24
N TYR A 95 -13.35 2.90 17.12
CA TYR A 95 -12.86 3.66 15.96
C TYR A 95 -13.75 3.50 14.73
N GLU A 96 -14.83 2.72 14.81
CA GLU A 96 -15.79 2.56 13.72
C GLU A 96 -16.33 3.93 13.25
N GLY A 97 -16.40 4.11 11.93
CA GLY A 97 -16.83 5.36 11.29
C GLY A 97 -15.84 6.53 11.40
N SER A 98 -14.85 6.46 12.29
CA SER A 98 -13.92 7.55 12.59
C SER A 98 -12.67 7.57 11.70
N ALA A 99 -12.30 6.40 11.15
CA ALA A 99 -11.15 6.29 10.24
C ALA A 99 -11.55 6.59 8.79
N ASP A 100 -10.72 7.35 8.10
CA ASP A 100 -10.71 7.59 6.65
C ASP A 100 -9.72 6.65 5.95
N VAL A 101 -8.58 6.35 6.60
CA VAL A 101 -7.60 5.36 6.15
C VAL A 101 -7.19 4.47 7.33
N VAL A 102 -7.04 3.16 7.09
CA VAL A 102 -6.49 2.20 8.05
C VAL A 102 -5.22 1.60 7.46
N VAL A 103 -4.15 1.64 8.26
CA VAL A 103 -2.82 1.16 7.90
C VAL A 103 -2.24 0.36 9.05
N GLY A 104 -1.35 -0.59 8.76
CA GLY A 104 -0.56 -1.29 9.78
C GLY A 104 0.91 -0.89 9.70
N LEU A 105 1.60 -0.87 10.83
CA LEU A 105 3.06 -0.68 10.84
C LEU A 105 3.76 -1.94 10.32
N GLU A 106 4.71 -1.78 9.40
CA GLU A 106 5.48 -2.91 8.86
C GLU A 106 6.67 -3.27 9.75
N PHE A 107 7.52 -2.28 10.03
CA PHE A 107 8.65 -2.41 10.94
C PHE A 107 8.43 -1.47 12.10
N ASP A 108 8.25 -2.00 13.30
CA ASP A 108 7.98 -1.20 14.50
C ASP A 108 8.54 -1.85 15.78
N VAL A 109 7.72 -2.56 16.55
CA VAL A 109 8.13 -3.19 17.81
C VAL A 109 9.19 -4.27 17.55
N GLY A 110 10.27 -4.23 18.33
CA GLY A 110 11.40 -5.14 18.21
C GLY A 110 12.50 -4.68 17.25
N TRP A 111 12.35 -3.52 16.60
CA TRP A 111 13.40 -2.92 15.79
C TRP A 111 14.20 -1.88 16.58
N PRO A 112 15.47 -2.15 16.92
CA PRO A 112 16.27 -1.20 17.70
C PRO A 112 16.87 -0.10 16.81
N GLY A 113 17.10 1.07 17.42
CA GLY A 113 17.88 2.15 16.82
C GLY A 113 17.09 3.04 15.86
N ASN A 114 17.82 3.81 15.04
CA ASN A 114 17.24 4.76 14.10
C ASN A 114 17.00 4.09 12.74
N PHE A 115 15.98 3.25 12.67
CA PHE A 115 15.54 2.64 11.42
C PHE A 115 14.36 3.44 10.83
N ILE A 116 14.10 3.26 9.54
CA ILE A 116 13.00 3.94 8.86
C ILE A 116 11.72 3.13 9.10
N ARG A 117 10.89 3.58 10.03
CA ARG A 117 9.52 3.05 10.23
C ARG A 117 8.65 3.38 9.01
N GLN A 118 7.82 2.43 8.64
CA GLN A 118 6.91 2.56 7.50
C GLN A 118 5.62 1.76 7.74
N PHE A 119 4.57 2.17 7.05
CA PHE A 119 3.34 1.40 6.95
C PHE A 119 3.48 0.27 5.93
N ALA A 120 2.87 -0.86 6.23
CA ALA A 120 2.65 -1.96 5.31
C ALA A 120 1.70 -1.49 4.19
N THR A 121 2.14 -1.55 2.94
CA THR A 121 1.31 -1.20 1.77
C THR A 121 0.73 -2.42 1.05
N TRP A 122 1.07 -3.64 1.48
CA TRP A 122 0.42 -4.86 0.99
C TRP A 122 -1.02 -4.99 1.48
N THR A 123 -1.43 -4.24 2.51
CA THR A 123 -2.83 -4.13 2.91
C THR A 123 -3.15 -2.73 3.41
N ILE A 124 -4.13 -2.08 2.77
CA ILE A 124 -4.60 -0.74 3.14
C ILE A 124 -6.13 -0.74 3.01
N MET A 125 -6.82 -0.14 3.97
CA MET A 125 -8.26 0.12 3.88
C MET A 125 -8.50 1.63 3.85
N ALA A 126 -9.45 2.09 3.04
CA ALA A 126 -9.77 3.52 2.97
C ALA A 126 -11.21 3.80 2.56
N LYS A 127 -11.69 4.99 2.89
CA LYS A 127 -12.89 5.57 2.28
C LYS A 127 -12.55 6.22 0.94
N PRO A 128 -13.49 6.22 -0.03
CA PRO A 128 -13.30 6.93 -1.28
C PRO A 128 -13.15 8.44 -1.02
N GLY A 129 -12.32 9.09 -1.82
CA GLY A 129 -12.06 10.53 -1.76
C GLY A 129 -11.06 10.96 -0.68
N SER A 130 -10.35 10.03 -0.04
CA SER A 130 -9.39 10.36 1.03
C SER A 130 -8.33 11.39 0.58
N PRO A 131 -8.21 12.55 1.25
CA PRO A 131 -7.17 13.53 0.92
C PRO A 131 -5.76 12.99 1.23
N HIS A 132 -5.65 12.01 2.12
CA HIS A 132 -4.38 11.37 2.47
C HIS A 132 -3.85 10.54 1.32
N LEU A 133 -4.70 9.70 0.71
CA LEU A 133 -4.34 8.93 -0.48
C LEU A 133 -4.04 9.82 -1.68
N TRP A 134 -4.84 10.88 -1.87
CA TRP A 134 -4.58 11.83 -2.94
C TRP A 134 -3.23 12.52 -2.78
N MET A 135 -2.81 12.84 -1.55
CA MET A 135 -1.50 13.40 -1.28
C MET A 135 -0.36 12.45 -1.68
N VAL A 136 -0.52 11.13 -1.47
CA VAL A 136 0.46 10.12 -1.92
C VAL A 136 0.61 10.17 -3.44
N VAL A 137 -0.52 10.13 -4.16
CA VAL A 137 -0.54 10.17 -5.63
C VAL A 137 0.11 11.45 -6.15
N GLN A 138 -0.25 12.60 -5.59
CA GLN A 138 0.33 13.88 -5.98
C GLN A 138 1.85 13.94 -5.75
N ASP A 139 2.34 13.39 -4.65
CA ASP A 139 3.78 13.36 -4.36
C ASP A 139 4.56 12.47 -5.32
N ILE A 140 4.00 11.32 -5.70
CA ILE A 140 4.60 10.43 -6.70
C ILE A 140 4.66 11.12 -8.06
N VAL A 141 3.52 11.63 -8.53
CA VAL A 141 3.43 12.31 -9.83
C VAL A 141 4.36 13.52 -9.88
N GLN A 142 4.44 14.29 -8.80
CA GLN A 142 5.37 15.42 -8.71
C GLN A 142 6.82 14.96 -8.78
N SER A 143 7.19 13.90 -8.05
CA SER A 143 8.53 13.31 -8.12
C SER A 143 8.89 12.87 -9.54
N PHE A 144 7.96 12.25 -10.27
CA PHE A 144 8.18 11.82 -11.65
C PHE A 144 8.34 13.02 -12.58
N ARG A 145 7.50 14.06 -12.44
CA ARG A 145 7.61 15.30 -13.22
C ARG A 145 8.96 15.98 -13.01
N ASP A 146 9.42 16.05 -11.77
CA ASP A 146 10.69 16.70 -11.45
C ASP A 146 11.86 15.92 -12.05
N THR A 147 11.87 14.59 -11.94
CA THR A 147 12.89 13.76 -12.59
C THR A 147 12.82 13.84 -14.12
N MET A 148 11.64 13.80 -14.73
CA MET A 148 11.49 13.97 -16.18
C MET A 148 12.09 15.29 -16.65
N ARG A 149 11.87 16.38 -15.90
CA ARG A 149 12.46 17.70 -16.19
C ARG A 149 13.97 17.71 -16.01
N GLU A 150 14.48 17.14 -14.92
CA GLU A 150 15.91 17.11 -14.61
C GLU A 150 16.72 16.25 -15.60
N GLN A 151 16.15 15.12 -16.02
CA GLN A 151 16.77 14.18 -16.95
C GLN A 151 16.43 14.45 -18.42
N ASN A 152 15.51 15.39 -18.68
CA ASN A 152 14.99 15.72 -19.99
C ASN A 152 14.46 14.49 -20.76
N VAL A 153 13.58 13.73 -20.09
CA VAL A 153 12.92 12.52 -20.63
C VAL A 153 11.40 12.62 -20.48
N THR A 154 10.65 11.81 -21.24
CA THR A 154 9.22 11.58 -21.03
C THR A 154 8.99 10.44 -20.03
N ALA A 155 7.73 10.13 -19.72
CA ALA A 155 7.38 9.07 -18.77
C ALA A 155 7.94 7.69 -19.21
N GLU A 156 7.95 7.41 -20.51
CA GLU A 156 8.50 6.19 -21.10
C GLU A 156 10.02 6.06 -20.89
N GLY A 157 10.71 7.20 -20.75
CA GLY A 157 12.15 7.25 -20.51
C GLY A 157 12.55 7.16 -19.04
N LEU A 158 11.59 7.13 -18.10
CA LEU A 158 11.89 6.97 -16.68
C LEU A 158 12.42 5.55 -16.40
N THR A 159 13.48 5.47 -15.61
CA THR A 159 14.13 4.21 -15.24
C THR A 159 14.35 4.11 -13.74
N LEU A 160 14.45 2.88 -13.21
CA LEU A 160 14.75 2.64 -11.79
C LEU A 160 15.97 3.44 -11.30
N GLN A 161 17.02 3.54 -12.12
CA GLN A 161 18.24 4.27 -11.77
C GLN A 161 17.99 5.77 -11.53
N MET A 162 17.03 6.38 -12.24
CA MET A 162 16.74 7.81 -12.11
C MET A 162 15.97 8.15 -10.84
N LEU A 163 15.11 7.24 -10.36
CA LEU A 163 14.28 7.46 -9.17
C LEU A 163 14.80 6.77 -7.91
N GLY A 164 15.75 5.85 -8.06
CA GLY A 164 16.33 5.11 -6.95
C GLY A 164 15.44 3.96 -6.50
N ASP A 165 15.43 3.73 -5.18
CA ASP A 165 14.72 2.62 -4.56
C ASP A 165 13.19 2.76 -4.76
N VAL A 166 12.56 1.72 -5.30
CA VAL A 166 11.10 1.64 -5.49
C VAL A 166 10.35 1.89 -4.19
N VAL A 167 10.89 1.39 -3.07
CA VAL A 167 10.32 1.57 -1.72
C VAL A 167 10.17 3.05 -1.37
N ASP A 168 11.13 3.87 -1.81
CA ASP A 168 11.17 5.31 -1.59
C ASP A 168 10.49 6.12 -2.71
N ALA A 169 10.48 5.60 -3.94
CA ALA A 169 9.88 6.27 -5.08
C ALA A 169 8.35 6.22 -5.04
N THR A 170 7.78 5.00 -4.93
CA THR A 170 6.32 4.72 -5.04
C THR A 170 5.78 3.84 -3.92
N GLY A 171 6.64 3.06 -3.27
CA GLY A 171 6.26 2.04 -2.30
C GLY A 171 6.06 2.54 -0.87
N PRO A 172 6.27 1.68 0.15
CA PRO A 172 5.79 1.94 1.51
C PRO A 172 6.42 3.14 2.20
N ARG A 173 7.67 3.51 1.91
CA ARG A 173 8.27 4.73 2.48
C ARG A 173 7.71 6.00 1.84
N ARG A 174 7.45 5.99 0.53
CA ARG A 174 6.75 7.09 -0.13
C ARG A 174 5.38 7.29 0.49
N PHE A 175 4.60 6.22 0.57
CA PHE A 175 3.27 6.22 1.16
C PHE A 175 3.29 6.77 2.59
N THR A 176 4.15 6.21 3.45
CA THR A 176 4.28 6.62 4.86
C THR A 176 4.57 8.11 4.99
N ARG A 177 5.56 8.64 4.27
CA ARG A 177 5.91 10.07 4.34
C ARG A 177 4.75 10.96 3.89
N SER A 178 4.05 10.58 2.82
CA SER A 178 2.92 11.34 2.30
C SER A 178 1.71 11.32 3.24
N ILE A 179 1.38 10.16 3.83
CA ILE A 179 0.33 10.04 4.86
C ILE A 179 0.68 10.90 6.08
N LEU A 180 1.90 10.74 6.64
CA LEU A 180 2.36 11.52 7.79
C LEU A 180 2.34 13.03 7.50
N ARG A 181 2.73 13.44 6.29
CA ARG A 181 2.68 14.85 5.89
C ARG A 181 1.23 15.34 5.80
N SER A 182 0.31 14.51 5.31
CA SER A 182 -1.11 14.86 5.22
C SER A 182 -1.73 15.01 6.61
N VAL A 183 -1.56 14.01 7.47
CA VAL A 183 -2.08 14.03 8.84
C VAL A 183 -1.40 15.11 9.67
N GLY A 184 -0.09 15.31 9.55
CA GLY A 184 0.62 16.38 10.26
C GLY A 184 0.13 17.77 9.86
N LYS A 185 -0.22 17.99 8.60
CA LYS A 185 -0.83 19.26 8.15
C LYS A 185 -2.25 19.46 8.67
N ALA A 186 -3.05 18.39 8.77
CA ALA A 186 -4.45 18.47 9.14
C ALA A 186 -4.70 18.42 10.66
N PHE A 187 -3.85 17.70 11.40
CA PHE A 187 -4.07 17.31 12.80
C PHE A 187 -2.85 17.47 13.71
N ASP A 188 -1.71 17.97 13.20
CA ASP A 188 -0.44 18.12 13.95
C ASP A 188 0.13 16.79 14.50
N THR A 189 -0.16 15.67 13.84
CA THR A 189 0.39 14.35 14.19
C THR A 189 1.73 14.08 13.52
N ARG A 190 2.66 13.46 14.25
CA ARG A 190 3.99 13.06 13.78
C ARG A 190 4.19 11.55 13.97
N LEU A 191 5.25 11.01 13.36
CA LEU A 191 5.59 9.58 13.48
C LEU A 191 5.80 9.14 14.93
N GLN A 192 6.41 9.99 15.77
CA GLN A 192 6.63 9.70 17.19
C GLN A 192 5.33 9.53 17.97
N ASP A 193 4.22 10.03 17.42
CA ASP A 193 2.90 9.86 18.01
C ASP A 193 2.28 8.51 17.63
N ILE A 194 2.86 7.74 16.71
CA ILE A 194 2.29 6.48 16.18
C ILE A 194 3.37 5.42 15.92
N GLU A 195 4.38 5.36 16.77
CA GLU A 195 5.43 4.33 16.77
C GLU A 195 5.40 3.53 18.07
N GLU A 196 6.00 2.33 18.02
CA GLU A 196 6.07 1.34 19.11
C GLU A 196 4.69 1.00 19.67
N LEU A 197 3.72 0.82 18.77
CA LEU A 197 2.32 0.62 19.13
C LEU A 197 2.08 -0.81 19.60
N LEU A 198 1.46 -0.95 20.78
CA LEU A 198 0.90 -2.20 21.28
C LEU A 198 -0.63 -2.26 21.17
N GLU A 199 -1.28 -1.14 20.85
CA GLU A 199 -2.71 -1.03 20.63
C GLU A 199 -3.02 -0.10 19.45
N PRO A 200 -4.15 -0.27 18.74
CA PRO A 200 -4.55 0.61 17.64
C PRO A 200 -4.71 2.07 18.08
N ARG A 201 -4.16 2.97 17.27
CA ARG A 201 -4.16 4.41 17.54
C ARG A 201 -4.72 5.20 16.37
N LEU A 202 -5.72 6.03 16.66
CA LEU A 202 -6.27 6.97 15.68
C LEU A 202 -5.45 8.28 15.68
N ALA A 203 -4.87 8.61 14.52
CA ALA A 203 -4.09 9.80 14.25
C ALA A 203 -4.89 10.74 13.34
N GLY A 204 -5.66 11.65 13.93
CA GLY A 204 -6.67 12.41 13.19
C GLY A 204 -7.79 11.47 12.74
N ASP A 205 -7.82 11.17 11.45
CA ASP A 205 -8.71 10.20 10.80
C ASP A 205 -7.94 9.02 10.17
N VAL A 206 -6.63 8.88 10.43
CA VAL A 206 -5.85 7.70 10.02
C VAL A 206 -5.72 6.74 11.19
N LEU A 207 -6.32 5.56 11.10
CA LEU A 207 -6.18 4.50 12.10
C LEU A 207 -4.90 3.70 11.82
N VAL A 208 -3.97 3.73 12.77
CA VAL A 208 -2.72 3.01 12.72
C VAL A 208 -2.82 1.77 13.60
N LEU A 209 -2.75 0.60 12.97
CA LEU A 209 -2.72 -0.69 13.63
C LEU A 209 -1.28 -1.05 14.02
N PRO A 210 -1.08 -1.68 15.20
CA PRO A 210 0.21 -2.22 15.62
C PRO A 210 0.81 -3.19 14.61
N GLY A 211 2.13 -3.37 14.68
CA GLY A 211 2.84 -4.25 13.76
C GLY A 211 2.35 -5.71 13.76
N TYR A 212 1.83 -6.21 14.88
CA TYR A 212 1.29 -7.57 14.96
C TYR A 212 0.04 -7.75 14.07
N ALA A 213 -0.68 -6.67 13.74
CA ALA A 213 -1.93 -6.77 13.01
C ALA A 213 -1.71 -7.15 11.54
N PHE A 214 -0.88 -6.37 10.83
CA PHE A 214 -0.64 -6.56 9.38
C PHE A 214 0.74 -7.10 9.03
N ALA A 215 1.68 -7.10 9.98
CA ALA A 215 3.08 -7.40 9.73
C ALA A 215 3.72 -8.22 10.87
N ALA A 216 2.97 -9.15 11.49
CA ALA A 216 3.45 -9.88 12.68
C ALA A 216 4.83 -10.53 12.49
N SER A 217 5.10 -11.11 11.33
CA SER A 217 6.39 -11.76 11.05
C SER A 217 7.56 -10.78 10.91
N ALA A 218 7.29 -9.50 10.73
CA ALA A 218 8.28 -8.43 10.66
C ALA A 218 8.48 -7.71 11.99
N ASN A 219 7.74 -8.06 13.05
CA ASN A 219 7.84 -7.43 14.36
C ASN A 219 8.17 -8.48 15.43
N THR A 220 8.84 -8.08 16.49
CA THR A 220 9.23 -8.99 17.58
C THR A 220 8.71 -8.46 18.91
N TYR A 221 8.06 -9.33 19.68
CA TYR A 221 7.46 -9.01 20.97
C TYR A 221 8.11 -9.89 22.05
N ASP A 222 8.50 -9.26 23.16
CA ASP A 222 9.12 -9.98 24.29
C ASP A 222 8.10 -10.91 24.98
N GLU A 223 8.56 -11.95 25.67
CA GLU A 223 7.71 -12.95 26.34
C GLU A 223 6.67 -12.37 27.33
N GLY A 224 6.90 -11.15 27.83
CA GLY A 224 5.97 -10.44 28.71
C GLY A 224 4.93 -9.57 28.00
N MET A 225 4.98 -9.45 26.68
CA MET A 225 4.06 -8.66 25.88
C MET A 225 2.95 -9.57 25.33
N GLU A 226 1.75 -9.51 25.91
CA GLU A 226 0.58 -10.15 25.33
C GLU A 226 0.06 -9.29 24.17
N VAL A 227 0.16 -9.80 22.95
CA VAL A 227 -0.40 -9.17 21.74
C VAL A 227 -1.48 -10.06 21.12
N PRO A 228 -2.54 -9.47 20.52
CA PRO A 228 -3.53 -10.20 19.76
C PRO A 228 -2.94 -11.01 18.60
N PRO A 229 -3.65 -12.03 18.10
CA PRO A 229 -3.27 -12.71 16.86
C PRO A 229 -3.24 -11.72 15.67
N PRO A 230 -2.47 -12.04 14.62
CA PRO A 230 -2.47 -11.24 13.40
C PRO A 230 -3.84 -11.20 12.74
N LEU A 231 -4.16 -10.08 12.09
CA LEU A 231 -5.35 -9.93 11.23
C LEU A 231 -5.03 -10.34 9.79
N VAL A 232 -3.79 -10.08 9.37
CA VAL A 232 -3.30 -10.27 8.01
C VAL A 232 -1.91 -10.90 8.07
N LYS A 233 -1.62 -11.76 7.11
CA LYS A 233 -0.28 -12.33 6.88
C LYS A 233 0.16 -12.10 5.44
N HIS A 234 1.27 -11.40 5.28
CA HIS A 234 1.97 -11.26 4.01
C HIS A 234 3.02 -12.38 3.87
N HIS A 235 3.07 -13.03 2.71
CA HIS A 235 3.91 -14.21 2.46
C HIS A 235 5.27 -13.88 1.81
N TYR A 236 5.52 -12.61 1.50
CA TYR A 236 6.80 -12.10 0.97
C TYR A 236 7.30 -12.87 -0.26
N ALA A 237 6.40 -13.22 -1.17
CA ALA A 237 6.72 -13.96 -2.39
C ALA A 237 7.74 -13.20 -3.26
N GLY A 238 7.67 -11.86 -3.24
CA GLY A 238 8.69 -11.00 -3.81
C GLY A 238 8.84 -11.12 -5.34
N THR A 239 7.77 -11.49 -6.03
CA THR A 239 7.76 -11.82 -7.48
C THR A 239 8.21 -10.68 -8.38
N TRP A 240 8.11 -9.43 -7.92
CA TRP A 240 8.52 -8.23 -8.65
C TRP A 240 10.01 -7.86 -8.52
N LYS A 241 10.76 -8.46 -7.56
CA LYS A 241 12.15 -8.06 -7.24
C LYS A 241 13.14 -8.59 -8.27
N ASN A 242 13.14 -7.99 -9.46
CA ASN A 242 14.09 -8.27 -10.55
C ASN A 242 14.41 -6.99 -11.34
N GLU A 243 15.32 -7.09 -12.32
CA GLU A 243 15.78 -5.95 -13.14
C GLU A 243 14.66 -5.24 -13.92
N LYS A 244 13.54 -5.92 -14.16
CA LYS A 244 12.38 -5.34 -14.84
C LYS A 244 11.36 -4.74 -13.86
N GLY A 245 11.46 -5.03 -12.56
CA GLY A 245 10.55 -4.51 -11.54
C GLY A 245 9.11 -5.01 -11.68
N GLY A 246 8.89 -6.27 -12.05
CA GLY A 246 7.55 -6.84 -12.23
C GLY A 246 7.60 -8.37 -12.30
N GLU A 247 6.46 -9.05 -12.30
CA GLU A 247 6.47 -10.51 -12.38
C GLU A 247 7.09 -10.99 -13.71
N MET A 248 7.92 -12.04 -13.64
CA MET A 248 8.45 -12.66 -14.86
C MET A 248 7.38 -13.56 -15.47
N SER A 249 6.69 -13.06 -16.49
CA SER A 249 5.82 -13.86 -17.38
C SER A 249 6.60 -14.86 -18.21
#